data_AF-A0A9N9RLZ1-F1
#
_entry.id   AF-A0A9N9RLZ1-F1
#
_cell.length_a   1.000
_cell.length_b   1.000
_cell.length_c   1.000
_cell.angle_alpha   90.00
_cell.angle_beta   90.00
_cell.angle_gamma   90.00
#
_symmetry.space_group_name_H-M   'P 1'
#
loop_
_entity.id
_entity.type
_entity.pdbx_description
1 polymer ?
#
loop_
_entity_poly.entity_id
_entity_poly.type
_entity_poly.pdbx_seq_one_letter_code
_entity_poly.pdbx_strand_id
1 'polypeptide(L)'
;MLSLINRPLQNTNLIRSLYNSTAIVIRNYTQNIENNEEVIVKSSQEKGGFAKAFEKFSMPDQIEKLKEPDLPFATLFKNSKFVELGDPVNKVVVGKIFHIVDDDLYIDFGWKFHCVCTRPIKNSSAYVRGARVKLRIKDLEISSRFLGSAKDLTLMEADGQLLGVLSSPATPRSKQ
;
A
#
# COMPACT_ATOMS: atom_id res chain seq x y z
N MET A 1 47.67 3.32 13.52
CA MET A 1 47.45 4.79 13.56
C MET A 1 46.72 5.17 12.27
N LEU A 2 45.39 5.10 12.26
CA LEU A 2 44.55 5.47 11.11
C LEU A 2 43.60 6.56 11.59
N SER A 3 43.75 7.77 11.05
CA SER A 3 42.92 8.92 11.36
C SER A 3 41.57 8.81 10.65
N LEU A 4 40.50 8.77 11.45
CA LEU A 4 39.12 8.92 11.00
C LEU A 4 38.89 10.38 10.60
N ILE A 5 38.62 10.62 9.33
CA ILE A 5 38.15 11.92 8.83
C ILE A 5 36.65 12.01 9.14
N ASN A 6 36.31 12.73 10.21
CA ASN A 6 34.95 13.23 10.45
C ASN A 6 34.66 14.38 9.48
N ARG A 7 33.60 14.27 8.67
CA ARG A 7 32.98 15.43 8.01
C ARG A 7 31.53 15.57 8.50
N PRO A 8 31.11 16.76 8.96
CA PRO A 8 29.73 17.01 9.32
C PRO A 8 28.86 17.11 8.07
N LEU A 9 27.70 16.46 8.09
CA LEU A 9 26.65 16.63 7.09
C LEU A 9 26.03 18.02 7.27
N GLN A 10 26.38 18.92 6.34
CA GLN A 10 25.76 20.24 6.22
C GLN A 10 24.32 20.08 5.70
N ASN A 11 23.42 20.65 6.49
CA ASN A 11 22.02 20.87 6.25
C ASN A 11 21.78 21.59 4.90
N THR A 12 20.96 21.04 4.02
CA THR A 12 20.47 21.76 2.83
C THR A 12 18.97 21.51 2.63
N ASN A 13 18.18 22.44 3.16
CA ASN A 13 16.80 22.67 2.73
C ASN A 13 16.84 23.33 1.34
N LEU A 14 16.71 22.53 0.29
CA LEU A 14 16.58 23.03 -1.08
C LEU A 14 16.01 21.91 -1.94
N ILE A 15 14.68 21.76 -2.02
CA ILE A 15 13.88 21.54 -3.25
C ILE A 15 12.40 21.72 -2.86
N ARG A 16 11.84 22.92 -3.02
CA ARG A 16 10.41 23.11 -3.33
C ARG A 16 10.14 24.49 -3.93
N SER A 17 10.73 24.72 -5.10
CA SER A 17 10.28 25.74 -6.04
C SER A 17 10.08 25.04 -7.38
N LEU A 18 9.11 25.50 -8.16
CA LEU A 18 8.65 24.96 -9.46
C LEU A 18 7.45 24.02 -9.39
N TYR A 19 6.29 24.57 -9.08
CA TYR A 19 5.07 24.29 -9.85
C TYR A 19 4.22 25.56 -9.87
N ASN A 20 4.51 26.45 -10.82
CA ASN A 20 3.59 27.52 -11.25
C ASN A 20 3.87 27.79 -12.74
N SER A 21 3.27 26.98 -13.61
CA SER A 21 3.08 27.32 -15.02
C SER A 21 2.04 26.41 -15.66
N THR A 22 0.78 26.70 -15.40
CA THR A 22 -0.27 26.59 -16.42
C THR A 22 -1.08 27.88 -16.30
N ALA A 23 -0.76 28.83 -17.19
CA ALA A 23 -1.53 30.05 -17.35
C ALA A 23 -2.95 29.68 -17.81
N ILE A 24 -3.90 29.67 -16.88
CA ILE A 24 -5.32 29.72 -17.21
C ILE A 24 -5.66 31.20 -17.29
N VAL A 25 -5.89 31.67 -18.52
CA VAL A 25 -6.41 33.00 -18.82
C VAL A 25 -7.83 33.08 -18.25
N ILE A 26 -7.97 33.73 -17.08
CA ILE A 26 -9.27 34.09 -16.54
C ILE A 26 -9.73 35.33 -17.32
N ARG A 27 -10.72 35.16 -18.20
CA ARG A 27 -11.47 36.28 -18.76
C ARG A 27 -12.27 36.92 -17.63
N ASN A 28 -11.86 38.10 -17.19
CA ASN A 28 -12.63 38.91 -16.28
C ASN A 28 -13.79 39.56 -17.05
N TYR A 29 -15.01 39.11 -16.79
CA TYR A 29 -16.21 39.86 -17.14
C TYR A 29 -16.68 40.57 -15.87
N THR A 30 -16.50 41.89 -15.85
CA THR A 30 -17.03 42.76 -14.79
C THR A 30 -18.53 42.94 -14.99
N GLN A 31 -19.33 42.55 -14.00
CA GLN A 31 -20.60 43.22 -13.75
C GLN A 31 -20.41 44.11 -12.53
N ASN A 32 -20.56 45.42 -12.77
CA ASN A 32 -20.66 46.41 -11.71
C ASN A 32 -21.87 46.09 -10.84
N ILE A 33 -21.63 45.94 -9.53
CA ILE A 33 -22.69 46.09 -8.54
C ILE A 33 -22.15 47.13 -7.56
N GLU A 34 -22.79 48.29 -7.59
CA GLU A 34 -22.57 49.38 -6.66
C GLU A 34 -22.85 48.91 -5.23
N ASN A 35 -21.99 49.35 -4.31
CA ASN A 35 -22.16 49.13 -2.88
C ASN A 35 -23.47 49.77 -2.43
N ASN A 36 -24.38 48.99 -1.84
CA ASN A 36 -25.29 49.51 -0.82
C ASN A 36 -25.71 48.42 0.17
N GLU A 37 -25.46 48.76 1.42
CA GLU A 37 -26.12 48.33 2.66
C GLU A 37 -25.94 46.88 3.14
N GLU A 38 -25.34 46.79 4.34
CA GLU A 38 -25.31 45.63 5.21
C GLU A 38 -26.74 45.18 5.54
N VAL A 39 -27.27 44.23 4.76
CA VAL A 39 -28.42 43.45 5.21
C VAL A 39 -27.88 42.14 5.78
N ILE A 40 -27.81 42.08 7.11
CA ILE A 40 -27.65 40.85 7.88
C ILE A 40 -28.90 39.99 7.66
N VAL A 41 -28.95 39.30 6.51
CA VAL A 41 -29.90 38.21 6.31
C VAL A 41 -29.25 36.97 6.89
N LYS A 42 -29.65 36.60 8.12
CA LYS A 42 -29.48 35.24 8.64
C LYS A 42 -30.37 34.30 7.81
N SER A 43 -30.04 34.08 6.54
CA SER A 43 -30.57 32.95 5.80
C SER A 43 -29.70 31.76 6.13
N SER A 44 -30.24 30.84 6.92
CA SER A 44 -29.72 29.48 7.09
C SER A 44 -29.82 28.75 5.74
N GLN A 45 -28.99 29.14 4.77
CA GLN A 45 -28.85 28.40 3.54
C GLN A 45 -28.04 27.15 3.87
N GLU A 46 -28.74 26.04 4.04
CA GLU A 46 -28.11 24.73 4.15
C GLU A 46 -27.23 24.53 2.91
N LYS A 47 -25.93 24.32 3.15
CA LYS A 47 -24.95 24.13 2.08
C LYS A 47 -25.41 22.98 1.18
N GLY A 48 -25.51 23.23 -0.12
CA GLY A 48 -25.88 22.22 -1.11
C GLY A 48 -24.97 20.99 -1.07
N GLY A 49 -25.43 19.85 -1.60
CA GLY A 49 -24.74 18.57 -1.48
C GLY A 49 -23.28 18.59 -1.94
N PHE A 50 -22.99 19.32 -3.01
CA PHE A 50 -21.62 19.51 -3.51
C PHE A 50 -20.74 20.34 -2.56
N ALA A 51 -21.25 21.43 -1.99
CA ALA A 51 -20.50 22.25 -1.03
C ALA A 51 -20.18 21.48 0.24
N LYS A 52 -21.13 20.67 0.72
CA LYS A 52 -20.94 19.80 1.88
C LYS A 52 -19.91 18.70 1.63
N ALA A 53 -19.91 18.09 0.43
CA ALA A 53 -18.89 17.13 0.03
C ALA A 53 -17.51 17.80 -0.10
N PHE A 54 -17.43 18.96 -0.75
CA PHE A 54 -16.19 19.71 -0.90
C PHE A 54 -15.58 20.07 0.46
N GLU A 55 -16.36 20.55 1.41
CA GLU A 55 -15.85 20.82 2.77
C GLU A 55 -15.38 19.55 3.47
N LYS A 56 -16.14 18.46 3.36
CA LYS A 56 -15.76 17.17 3.94
C LYS A 56 -14.44 16.62 3.39
N PHE A 57 -14.17 16.79 2.09
CA PHE A 57 -12.95 16.29 1.44
C PHE A 57 -11.80 17.30 1.39
N SER A 58 -12.08 18.60 1.57
CA SER A 58 -11.07 19.66 1.63
C SER A 58 -10.54 19.87 3.04
N MET A 59 -11.32 19.51 4.06
CA MET A 59 -10.80 19.37 5.41
C MET A 59 -9.77 18.24 5.37
N PRO A 60 -8.50 18.49 5.77
CA PRO A 60 -7.56 17.40 5.97
C PRO A 60 -8.21 16.47 6.99
N ASP A 61 -8.29 15.17 6.67
CA ASP A 61 -8.86 14.16 7.55
C ASP A 61 -8.30 14.35 8.97
N GLN A 62 -9.04 15.06 9.82
CA GLN A 62 -8.94 14.99 11.26
C GLN A 62 -9.62 13.71 11.72
N ILE A 63 -9.40 12.62 10.98
CA ILE A 63 -9.28 11.34 11.63
C ILE A 63 -8.16 11.61 12.61
N GLU A 64 -8.51 11.77 13.87
CA GLU A 64 -7.62 11.43 14.97
C GLU A 64 -7.10 10.05 14.64
N LYS A 65 -6.04 9.99 13.82
CA LYS A 65 -5.03 8.98 13.98
C LYS A 65 -4.69 9.18 15.45
N LEU A 66 -5.28 8.34 16.30
CA LEU A 66 -4.63 7.91 17.53
C LEU A 66 -3.17 7.87 17.14
N LYS A 67 -2.41 8.89 17.56
CA LYS A 67 -0.99 8.94 17.26
C LYS A 67 -0.50 7.69 17.96
N GLU A 68 -0.34 6.62 17.19
CA GLU A 68 0.26 5.43 17.72
C GLU A 68 1.56 5.93 18.34
N PRO A 69 1.80 5.60 19.62
CA PRO A 69 2.96 6.12 20.32
C PRO A 69 4.19 5.84 19.45
N ASP A 70 5.12 6.79 19.39
CA ASP A 70 6.38 6.60 18.67
C ASP A 70 7.16 5.48 19.38
N LEU A 71 6.92 4.24 18.97
CA LEU A 71 7.53 3.05 19.54
C LEU A 71 8.89 2.83 18.89
N PRO A 72 9.90 2.39 19.66
CA PRO A 72 11.19 2.03 19.09
C PRO A 72 11.05 0.83 18.16
N PHE A 73 11.93 0.74 17.15
CA PHE A 73 11.94 -0.34 16.16
C PHE A 73 11.91 -1.74 16.80
N ALA A 74 12.64 -1.94 17.90
CA ALA A 74 12.67 -3.22 18.60
C ALA A 74 11.28 -3.65 19.10
N THR A 75 10.46 -2.72 19.58
CA THR A 75 9.09 -3.01 20.03
C THR A 75 8.18 -3.31 18.85
N LEU A 76 8.28 -2.54 17.76
CA LEU A 76 7.50 -2.78 16.54
C LEU A 76 7.83 -4.14 15.92
N PHE A 77 9.13 -4.46 15.81
CA PHE A 77 9.58 -5.74 15.26
C PHE A 77 9.15 -6.92 16.13
N LYS A 78 9.33 -6.83 17.46
CA LYS A 78 8.92 -7.86 18.41
C LYS A 78 7.41 -8.14 18.37
N ASN A 79 6.59 -7.11 18.14
CA ASN A 79 5.13 -7.22 18.07
C ASN A 79 4.62 -7.43 16.63
N SER A 80 5.50 -7.62 15.65
CA SER A 80 5.11 -7.84 14.25
C SER A 80 4.50 -9.23 14.06
N LYS A 81 3.55 -9.34 13.12
CA LYS A 81 2.94 -10.63 12.76
C LYS A 81 3.95 -11.65 12.23
N PHE A 82 5.06 -11.17 11.67
CA PHE A 82 6.15 -12.02 11.22
C PHE A 82 6.87 -12.70 12.41
N VAL A 83 7.23 -11.92 13.44
CA VAL A 83 7.85 -12.49 14.64
C VAL A 83 6.87 -13.38 15.41
N GLU A 84 5.58 -13.02 15.45
CA GLU A 84 4.52 -13.85 16.03
C GLU A 84 4.34 -15.20 15.32
N LEU A 85 4.59 -15.28 14.00
CA LEU A 85 4.44 -16.50 13.21
C LEU A 85 5.41 -17.62 13.64
N GLY A 86 6.60 -17.24 14.13
CA GLY A 86 7.67 -18.18 14.48
C GLY A 86 8.25 -18.87 13.25
N ASP A 87 8.49 -20.19 13.34
CA ASP A 87 8.91 -20.99 12.19
C ASP A 87 7.84 -20.96 11.09
N PRO A 88 8.14 -20.37 9.91
CA PRO A 88 7.18 -20.20 8.83
C PRO A 88 6.84 -21.51 8.13
N VAL A 89 7.71 -22.53 8.21
CA VAL A 89 7.55 -23.76 7.41
C VAL A 89 6.25 -24.47 7.78
N ASN A 90 5.47 -24.85 6.77
CA ASN A 90 4.14 -25.46 6.86
C ASN A 90 3.03 -24.57 7.47
N LYS A 91 3.29 -23.30 7.80
CA LYS A 91 2.24 -22.38 8.25
C LYS A 91 1.35 -21.96 7.08
N VAL A 92 0.06 -21.75 7.38
CA VAL A 92 -0.92 -21.27 6.41
C VAL A 92 -1.12 -19.78 6.58
N VAL A 93 -0.88 -19.02 5.52
CA VAL A 93 -1.02 -17.57 5.45
C VAL A 93 -2.00 -17.17 4.35
N VAL A 94 -2.40 -15.90 4.36
CA VAL A 94 -3.26 -15.33 3.33
C VAL A 94 -2.43 -14.46 2.40
N GLY A 95 -2.40 -14.82 1.12
CA GLY A 95 -1.77 -14.05 0.07
C GLY A 95 -2.77 -13.31 -0.81
N LYS A 96 -2.28 -12.38 -1.62
CA LYS A 96 -3.01 -11.65 -2.65
C LYS A 96 -2.32 -11.83 -3.99
N ILE A 97 -3.07 -12.25 -5.00
CA ILE A 97 -2.56 -12.31 -6.38
C ILE A 97 -2.39 -10.88 -6.89
N PHE A 98 -1.17 -10.48 -7.25
CA PHE A 98 -0.91 -9.13 -7.76
C PHE A 98 -0.58 -9.10 -9.25
N HIS A 99 -0.10 -10.21 -9.81
CA HIS A 99 0.23 -10.38 -11.21
C HIS A 99 -0.09 -11.82 -11.68
N ILE A 100 -0.40 -11.98 -12.96
CA ILE A 100 -0.75 -13.25 -13.58
C ILE A 100 -0.08 -13.27 -14.95
N VAL A 101 0.68 -14.32 -15.24
CA VAL A 101 1.26 -14.58 -16.57
C VAL A 101 0.79 -15.96 -16.97
N ASP A 102 -0.02 -16.07 -18.02
CA ASP A 102 -0.64 -17.32 -18.44
C ASP A 102 -1.36 -18.04 -17.28
N ASP A 103 -0.81 -19.17 -16.83
CA ASP A 103 -1.28 -19.95 -15.69
C ASP A 103 -0.47 -19.72 -14.41
N ASP A 104 0.57 -18.89 -14.43
CA ASP A 104 1.38 -18.59 -13.26
C ASP A 104 0.79 -17.42 -12.46
N LEU A 105 0.57 -17.67 -11.17
CA LEU A 105 -0.02 -16.72 -10.23
C LEU A 105 1.07 -16.17 -9.31
N TYR A 106 1.35 -14.87 -9.43
CA TYR A 106 2.27 -14.16 -8.55
C TYR A 106 1.51 -13.68 -7.31
N ILE A 107 1.86 -14.26 -6.15
CA ILE A 107 1.15 -14.10 -4.88
C ILE A 107 2.06 -13.44 -3.86
N ASP A 108 1.65 -12.27 -3.37
CA ASP A 108 2.28 -11.59 -2.24
C ASP A 108 1.53 -11.94 -0.95
N PHE A 109 2.27 -12.35 0.08
CA PHE A 109 1.75 -12.69 1.42
C PHE A 109 2.41 -11.87 2.54
N GLY A 110 3.04 -10.74 2.20
CA GLY A 110 3.63 -9.80 3.15
C GLY A 110 5.07 -10.15 3.59
N TRP A 111 5.71 -11.08 2.86
CA TRP A 111 7.13 -11.37 3.02
C TRP A 111 7.97 -10.57 2.01
N LYS A 112 9.29 -10.65 2.13
CA LYS A 112 10.25 -10.01 1.22
C LYS A 112 10.09 -10.49 -0.23
N PHE A 113 9.90 -11.80 -0.42
CA PHE A 113 9.72 -12.41 -1.74
C PHE A 113 8.30 -12.94 -1.88
N HIS A 114 7.75 -12.78 -3.08
CA HIS A 114 6.45 -13.35 -3.45
C HIS A 114 6.62 -14.84 -3.80
N CYS A 115 5.51 -15.56 -3.86
CA CYS A 115 5.46 -16.94 -4.32
C CYS A 115 4.78 -17.01 -5.69
N VAL A 116 5.31 -17.84 -6.58
CA VAL A 116 4.69 -18.16 -7.87
C VAL A 116 4.03 -19.53 -7.76
N CYS A 117 2.75 -19.62 -8.06
CA CYS A 117 1.98 -20.87 -8.05
C CYS A 117 1.20 -21.04 -9.34
N THR A 118 1.15 -22.26 -9.88
CA THR A 118 0.31 -22.56 -11.05
C THR A 118 -1.17 -22.49 -10.70
N ARG A 119 -1.98 -21.98 -11.62
CA ARG A 119 -3.43 -21.84 -11.51
C ARG A 119 -4.08 -23.23 -11.38
N PRO A 120 -4.87 -23.47 -10.34
CA PRO A 120 -5.61 -24.72 -10.22
C PRO A 120 -6.65 -24.87 -11.34
N ILE A 121 -6.72 -26.06 -11.93
CA ILE A 121 -7.71 -26.40 -12.97
C ILE A 121 -9.14 -26.26 -12.42
N LYS A 122 -9.34 -26.67 -11.16
CA LYS A 122 -10.62 -26.56 -10.47
C LYS A 122 -10.86 -25.12 -10.03
N ASN A 123 -12.00 -24.55 -10.44
CA ASN A 123 -12.41 -23.18 -10.10
C ASN A 123 -11.37 -22.12 -10.53
N SER A 124 -10.77 -22.32 -11.71
CA SER A 124 -9.71 -21.46 -12.26
C SER A 124 -10.14 -19.99 -12.40
N SER A 125 -11.41 -19.75 -12.75
CA SER A 125 -12.00 -18.42 -12.91
C SER A 125 -12.00 -17.57 -11.62
N ALA A 126 -11.88 -18.19 -10.44
CA ALA A 126 -11.79 -17.46 -9.18
C ALA A 126 -10.39 -16.88 -8.92
N TYR A 127 -9.34 -17.38 -9.57
CA TYR A 127 -7.95 -16.95 -9.39
C TYR A 127 -7.60 -15.79 -10.32
N VAL A 128 -8.20 -14.64 -10.04
CA VAL A 128 -7.95 -13.38 -10.77
C VAL A 128 -7.07 -12.43 -9.95
N ARG A 129 -6.49 -11.43 -10.61
CA ARG A 129 -5.73 -10.36 -9.95
C ARG A 129 -6.58 -9.72 -8.84
N GLY A 130 -5.99 -9.57 -7.66
CA GLY A 130 -6.66 -9.05 -6.47
C GLY A 130 -7.36 -10.11 -5.61
N ALA A 131 -7.48 -11.36 -6.08
CA ALA A 131 -8.02 -12.44 -5.26
C ALA A 131 -7.12 -12.71 -4.05
N ARG A 132 -7.75 -12.95 -2.90
CA ARG A 132 -7.10 -13.39 -1.67
C ARG A 132 -7.12 -14.90 -1.63
N VAL A 133 -5.97 -15.51 -1.40
CA VAL A 133 -5.77 -16.97 -1.44
C VAL A 133 -5.14 -17.47 -0.14
N LYS A 134 -5.38 -18.74 0.19
CA LYS A 134 -4.68 -19.45 1.27
C LYS A 134 -3.44 -20.12 0.69
N LEU A 135 -2.28 -19.83 1.29
CA LEU A 135 -0.98 -20.37 0.90
C LEU A 135 -0.38 -21.10 2.09
N ARG A 136 0.16 -22.29 1.89
CA ARG A 136 1.06 -22.95 2.86
C ARG A 136 2.49 -22.61 2.50
N ILE A 137 3.23 -22.02 3.42
CA ILE A 137 4.65 -21.69 3.20
C ILE A 137 5.46 -22.98 3.26
N LYS A 138 6.36 -23.18 2.29
CA LYS A 138 7.38 -24.23 2.33
C LYS A 138 8.75 -23.63 2.64
N ASP A 139 9.10 -22.56 1.93
CA ASP A 139 10.34 -21.82 2.13
C ASP A 139 10.09 -20.32 1.91
N LEU A 140 10.75 -19.48 2.71
CA LEU A 140 10.66 -18.03 2.62
C LEU A 140 11.61 -17.43 1.57
N GLU A 141 12.66 -18.17 1.19
CA GLU A 141 13.58 -17.78 0.13
C GLU A 141 14.23 -19.02 -0.47
N ILE A 142 13.92 -19.33 -1.73
CA ILE A 142 14.56 -20.44 -2.43
C ILE A 142 16.01 -20.04 -2.74
N SER A 143 16.91 -20.55 -1.92
CA SER A 143 18.36 -20.36 -2.08
C SER A 143 19.11 -21.65 -1.83
N SER A 144 20.18 -21.88 -2.58
CA SER A 144 21.02 -23.07 -2.43
C SER A 144 22.48 -22.77 -2.77
N ARG A 145 23.38 -23.56 -2.17
CA ARG A 145 24.82 -23.52 -2.45
C ARG A 145 25.20 -24.68 -3.35
N PHE A 146 25.88 -24.39 -4.44
CA PHE A 146 26.39 -25.41 -5.35
C PHE A 146 27.90 -25.60 -5.14
N LEU A 147 28.41 -26.77 -5.53
CA LEU A 147 29.83 -27.04 -5.44
C LEU A 147 30.62 -26.03 -6.28
N GLY A 148 31.64 -25.42 -5.67
CA GLY A 148 32.45 -24.39 -6.31
C GLY A 148 31.90 -22.96 -6.16
N SER A 149 30.71 -22.75 -5.59
CA SER A 149 30.23 -21.40 -5.28
C SER A 149 30.72 -20.93 -3.91
N ALA A 150 31.22 -19.69 -3.85
CA ALA A 150 31.62 -19.06 -2.59
C ALA A 150 30.43 -18.50 -1.78
N LYS A 151 29.27 -18.33 -2.45
CA LYS A 151 28.04 -17.76 -1.90
C LYS A 151 26.83 -18.56 -2.38
N ASP A 152 25.72 -18.35 -1.71
CA ASP A 152 24.44 -18.97 -2.08
C ASP A 152 23.84 -18.26 -3.29
N LEU A 153 23.21 -19.03 -4.17
CA LEU A 153 22.42 -18.52 -5.28
C LEU A 153 20.95 -18.53 -4.85
N THR A 154 20.24 -17.43 -5.11
CA THR A 154 18.83 -17.25 -4.76
C THR A 154 18.01 -17.03 -6.02
N LEU A 155 16.81 -17.60 -6.06
CA LEU A 155 15.85 -17.34 -7.14
C LEU A 155 15.09 -16.02 -6.93
N MET A 156 15.18 -15.42 -5.74
CA MET A 156 14.39 -14.23 -5.34
C MET A 156 12.88 -14.50 -5.29
N GLU A 157 12.50 -15.74 -4.96
CA GLU A 157 11.13 -16.23 -4.85
C GLU A 157 10.97 -17.02 -3.55
N ALA A 158 9.77 -17.01 -2.98
CA ALA A 158 9.37 -17.90 -1.90
C ALA A 158 8.67 -19.16 -2.46
N ASP A 159 8.89 -20.31 -1.82
CA ASP A 159 8.17 -21.54 -2.17
C ASP A 159 6.92 -21.69 -1.30
N GLY A 160 5.80 -21.98 -1.96
CA GLY A 160 4.51 -22.10 -1.33
C GLY A 160 3.59 -23.06 -2.07
N GLN A 161 2.59 -23.57 -1.35
CA GLN A 161 1.54 -24.40 -1.90
C GLN A 161 0.21 -23.67 -1.82
N LEU A 162 -0.39 -23.43 -2.99
CA LEU A 162 -1.70 -22.84 -3.11
C LEU A 162 -2.79 -23.83 -2.65
N LEU A 163 -3.52 -23.48 -1.59
CA LEU A 163 -4.56 -24.33 -1.00
C LEU A 163 -5.95 -24.01 -1.54
N GLY A 164 -6.22 -22.73 -1.83
CA GLY A 164 -7.53 -22.31 -2.34
C GLY A 164 -7.77 -20.80 -2.28
N VAL A 165 -8.88 -20.36 -2.87
CA VAL A 165 -9.33 -18.96 -2.81
C VAL A 165 -10.09 -18.69 -1.51
N LEU A 166 -9.76 -17.59 -0.84
CA LEU A 166 -10.51 -17.05 0.30
C LEU A 166 -11.56 -16.04 -0.15
N SER A 167 -11.22 -15.17 -1.11
CA SER A 167 -12.13 -14.16 -1.64
C SER A 167 -11.67 -13.76 -3.04
N SER A 168 -12.58 -13.71 -4.01
CA SER A 168 -12.27 -13.30 -5.37
C SER A 168 -13.09 -12.09 -5.78
N PRO A 169 -12.50 -11.09 -6.46
CA PRO A 169 -13.27 -10.04 -7.15
C PRO A 169 -14.25 -10.60 -8.20
N ALA A 170 -13.93 -11.74 -8.82
CA ALA A 170 -14.76 -12.35 -9.86
C ALA A 170 -16.00 -13.07 -9.30
N THR A 171 -16.02 -13.38 -8.01
CA THR A 171 -17.14 -14.10 -7.37
C THR A 171 -17.55 -13.33 -6.12
N PRO A 172 -18.59 -12.47 -6.20
CA PRO A 172 -19.09 -11.77 -5.03
C PRO A 172 -19.61 -12.80 -4.03
N ARG A 173 -19.23 -12.62 -2.75
CA ARG A 173 -19.69 -13.48 -1.67
C ARG A 173 -21.21 -13.35 -1.57
N SER A 174 -21.95 -14.44 -1.78
CA SER A 174 -23.36 -14.50 -1.39
C SER A 174 -23.41 -14.30 0.12
N LYS A 175 -24.12 -13.25 0.59
CA LYS A 175 -24.38 -13.07 2.02
C LYS A 175 -25.14 -14.30 2.50
N GLN A 176 -24.52 -15.09 3.38
CA GLN A 176 -25.21 -16.06 4.22
C GLN A 176 -25.83 -15.32 5.40
#